data_AF-A0A497NRE6-F1
#
_entry.id   AF-A0A497NRE6-F1
#
_cell.length_a   1.000
_cell.length_b   1.000
_cell.length_c   1.000
_cell.angle_alpha   90.00
_cell.angle_beta   90.00
_cell.angle_gamma   90.00
#
_symmetry.space_group_name_H-M   'P 1'
#
loop_
_entity.id
_entity.type
_entity.pdbx_description
1 polymer ?
#
loop_
_entity_poly.entity_id
_entity_poly.type
_entity_poly.pdbx_seq_one_letter_code
_entity_poly.pdbx_strand_id
1 'polypeptide(L)'
;MVERYWRILGRKYMYHAKEQDKWKGFVMGFVHTNLRSVDGDRRVIDKLLSDIPSPEEAWCPLEYSEYRPFGLSRAHLVSICENANTFRRVEPAIRYCDRERMREFKLKGVDVKHLGYKGIDMTLLDCGCELPVVDIHLARYLFKKRPEFRKLFERFGITNPYSKEFRRRFRIMQVSRRSYDEMWRIAMDEAAAEGMPPGQWHVAAWMKERFYRVFPKLKDYRRYRVARIYVSRLFKKS
;
A
#
# COMPACT_ATOMS: atom_id res chain seq x y z
N MET A 1 5.01 -5.93 -25.27
CA MET A 1 4.52 -4.53 -25.27
C MET A 1 3.86 -4.12 -23.95
N VAL A 2 2.76 -4.75 -23.52
CA VAL A 2 1.98 -4.36 -22.31
C VAL A 2 2.83 -4.26 -21.04
N GLU A 3 3.80 -5.14 -20.82
CA GLU A 3 4.58 -5.17 -19.57
C GLU A 3 5.52 -3.96 -19.42
N ARG A 4 6.10 -3.47 -20.52
CA ARG A 4 6.86 -2.20 -20.54
C ARG A 4 5.99 -1.02 -20.09
N TYR A 5 4.67 -1.06 -20.33
CA TYR A 5 3.74 -0.03 -19.86
C TYR A 5 3.59 -0.05 -18.33
N TRP A 6 3.39 -1.23 -17.71
CA TRP A 6 3.34 -1.34 -16.25
C TRP A 6 4.63 -0.88 -15.58
N ARG A 7 5.80 -1.21 -16.14
CA ARG A 7 7.10 -0.74 -15.63
C ARG A 7 7.24 0.79 -15.68
N ILE A 8 6.77 1.44 -16.75
CA ILE A 8 6.74 2.92 -16.87
C ILE A 8 5.82 3.54 -15.81
N LEU A 9 4.68 2.91 -15.52
CA LEU A 9 3.72 3.40 -14.54
C LEU A 9 4.22 3.29 -13.10
N GLY A 10 4.88 2.18 -12.75
CA GLY A 10 5.57 2.04 -11.46
C GLY A 10 6.62 3.13 -11.27
N ARG A 11 7.44 3.41 -12.29
CA ARG A 11 8.40 4.52 -12.27
C ARG A 11 7.74 5.88 -12.07
N LYS A 12 6.64 6.17 -12.79
CA LYS A 12 5.91 7.44 -12.62
C LYS A 12 5.32 7.61 -11.23
N TYR A 13 4.74 6.55 -10.67
CA TYR A 13 4.21 6.58 -9.30
C TYR A 13 5.31 6.89 -8.29
N MET A 14 6.43 6.15 -8.33
CA MET A 14 7.54 6.37 -7.39
C MET A 14 8.23 7.72 -7.58
N TYR A 15 8.16 8.33 -8.77
CA TYR A 15 8.60 9.71 -8.97
C TYR A 15 7.66 10.69 -8.23
N HIS A 16 6.36 10.66 -8.52
CA HIS A 16 5.40 11.54 -7.82
C HIS A 16 5.36 11.32 -6.29
N ALA A 17 5.57 10.09 -5.82
CA ALA A 17 5.65 9.76 -4.40
C ALA A 17 6.91 10.34 -3.71
N LYS A 18 8.03 10.51 -4.44
CA LYS A 18 9.25 11.16 -3.92
C LYS A 18 9.09 12.68 -3.84
N GLU A 19 8.55 13.29 -4.89
CA GLU A 19 8.36 14.75 -4.97
C GLU A 19 7.25 15.27 -4.03
N GLN A 20 6.28 14.44 -3.65
CA GLN A 20 5.19 14.90 -2.78
C GLN A 20 5.60 15.05 -1.31
N ASP A 21 4.93 15.98 -0.63
CA ASP A 21 4.95 16.17 0.81
C ASP A 21 4.73 14.85 1.59
N LYS A 22 5.38 14.75 2.76
CA LYS A 22 5.43 13.54 3.57
C LYS A 22 4.23 13.40 4.49
N TRP A 23 3.54 14.49 4.86
CA TRP A 23 2.23 14.37 5.53
C TRP A 23 1.18 13.80 4.56
N LYS A 24 1.11 14.33 3.34
CA LYS A 24 0.29 13.81 2.24
C LYS A 24 0.60 12.35 1.94
N GLY A 25 1.87 11.98 1.79
CA GLY A 25 2.28 10.58 1.60
C GLY A 25 1.88 9.67 2.78
N PHE A 26 1.95 10.18 4.01
CA PHE A 26 1.51 9.46 5.21
C PHE A 26 -0.01 9.23 5.23
N VAL A 27 -0.82 10.26 4.94
CA VAL A 27 -2.29 10.15 4.83
C VAL A 27 -2.68 9.17 3.71
N MET A 28 -2.02 9.22 2.56
CA MET A 28 -2.23 8.26 1.46
C MET A 28 -1.96 6.83 1.92
N GLY A 29 -0.78 6.57 2.51
CA GLY A 29 -0.41 5.23 2.98
C GLY A 29 -1.31 4.72 4.10
N PHE A 30 -1.81 5.60 4.96
CA PHE A 30 -2.79 5.27 6.00
C PHE A 30 -4.14 4.86 5.39
N VAL A 31 -4.64 5.58 4.38
CA VAL A 31 -5.90 5.23 3.68
C VAL A 31 -5.73 3.94 2.89
N HIS A 32 -4.69 3.80 2.06
CA HIS A 32 -4.38 2.56 1.32
C HIS A 32 -4.07 1.36 2.25
N THR A 33 -3.82 1.60 3.53
CA THR A 33 -3.70 0.58 4.57
C THR A 33 -5.04 0.14 5.12
N ASN A 34 -5.86 1.10 5.54
CA ASN A 34 -7.01 0.86 6.40
C ASN A 34 -8.37 0.84 5.67
N LEU A 35 -8.43 1.35 4.44
CA LEU A 35 -9.63 1.32 3.62
C LEU A 35 -9.78 -0.01 2.86
N ARG A 36 -11.03 -0.46 2.71
CA ARG A 36 -11.42 -1.73 2.09
C ARG A 36 -11.86 -1.61 0.63
N SER A 37 -11.96 -0.40 0.07
CA SER A 37 -12.50 -0.15 -1.27
C SER A 37 -11.70 0.90 -2.04
N VAL A 38 -11.01 0.44 -3.08
CA VAL A 38 -10.02 1.20 -3.88
C VAL A 38 -10.63 2.26 -4.82
N ASP A 39 -11.95 2.38 -4.80
CA ASP A 39 -12.71 3.38 -5.54
C ASP A 39 -13.24 4.50 -4.61
N GLY A 40 -13.05 4.34 -3.29
CA GLY A 40 -13.26 5.37 -2.28
C GLY A 40 -12.00 6.20 -2.00
N ASP A 41 -10.81 5.56 -1.97
CA ASP A 41 -9.51 6.09 -1.51
C ASP A 41 -9.33 7.60 -1.72
N ARG A 42 -9.41 8.07 -2.97
CA ARG A 42 -9.20 9.48 -3.31
C ARG A 42 -10.15 10.43 -2.57
N ARG A 43 -11.45 10.12 -2.47
CA ARG A 43 -12.40 10.99 -1.75
C ARG A 43 -12.09 11.07 -0.25
N VAL A 44 -11.48 10.02 0.30
CA VAL A 44 -11.06 9.97 1.71
C VAL A 44 -9.78 10.78 1.89
N ILE A 45 -8.81 10.64 0.99
CA ILE A 45 -7.55 11.40 1.00
C ILE A 45 -7.83 12.89 0.79
N ASP A 46 -8.59 13.26 -0.24
CA ASP A 46 -8.94 14.64 -0.58
C ASP A 46 -9.72 15.32 0.57
N LYS A 47 -10.54 14.59 1.36
CA LYS A 47 -11.21 15.12 2.56
C LYS A 47 -10.29 15.15 3.79
N LEU A 48 -9.51 14.11 4.07
CA LEU A 48 -8.57 14.10 5.21
C LEU A 48 -7.51 15.21 5.08
N LEU A 49 -7.07 15.53 3.87
CA LEU A 49 -6.15 16.66 3.61
C LEU A 49 -6.86 18.02 3.55
N SER A 50 -8.20 18.06 3.59
CA SER A 50 -8.99 19.27 3.82
C SER A 50 -9.38 19.44 5.30
N ASP A 51 -9.33 18.37 6.09
CA ASP A 51 -9.61 18.36 7.54
C ASP A 51 -8.31 18.54 8.36
N ILE A 52 -7.19 18.01 7.85
CA ILE A 52 -5.84 18.17 8.40
C ILE A 52 -4.88 18.45 7.22
N PRO A 53 -4.73 19.72 6.77
CA PRO A 53 -3.85 20.07 5.66
C PRO A 53 -2.37 19.87 5.98
N SER A 54 -1.97 20.15 7.23
CA SER A 54 -0.62 19.91 7.77
C SER A 54 -0.70 19.25 9.16
N PRO A 55 0.39 18.61 9.64
CA PRO A 55 0.44 18.07 11.00
C PRO A 55 0.20 19.14 12.09
N GLU A 56 0.63 20.37 11.83
CA GLU A 56 0.47 21.54 12.71
C GLU A 56 -0.97 22.05 12.81
N GLU A 57 -1.79 21.84 11.79
CA GLU A 57 -3.21 22.24 11.73
C GLU A 57 -4.17 21.17 12.29
N ALA A 58 -3.64 20.08 12.86
CA ALA A 58 -4.43 18.93 13.30
C ALA A 58 -5.22 19.18 14.60
N TRP A 59 -6.50 19.56 14.48
CA TRP A 59 -7.39 19.65 15.63
C TRP A 59 -7.98 18.29 16.01
N CYS A 60 -7.73 17.83 17.23
CA CYS A 60 -8.17 16.50 17.71
C CYS A 60 -9.09 16.60 18.93
N PRO A 61 -10.17 15.78 19.01
CA PRO A 61 -10.60 14.79 18.02
C PRO A 61 -11.30 15.43 16.81
N LEU A 62 -11.17 14.81 15.64
CA LEU A 62 -11.93 15.20 14.46
C LEU A 62 -13.44 14.93 14.68
N GLU A 63 -14.25 15.98 14.65
CA GLU A 63 -15.70 15.91 14.82
C GLU A 63 -16.42 15.40 13.56
N TYR A 64 -16.31 14.09 13.31
CA TYR A 64 -17.15 13.41 12.33
C TYR A 64 -18.55 13.17 12.91
N SER A 65 -19.36 14.23 12.91
CA SER A 65 -20.79 14.21 13.22
C SER A 65 -21.55 13.32 12.23
N GLU A 66 -21.98 12.16 12.74
CA GLU A 66 -22.89 11.16 12.16
C GLU A 66 -22.48 10.48 10.84
N TYR A 67 -21.88 11.20 9.89
CA TYR A 67 -21.52 10.68 8.57
C TYR A 67 -20.16 9.96 8.63
N ARG A 68 -20.18 8.62 8.45
CA ARG A 68 -18.99 7.79 8.19
C ARG A 68 -18.87 7.52 6.68
N PRO A 69 -18.37 8.46 5.86
CA PRO A 69 -18.71 8.49 4.44
C PRO A 69 -17.84 7.54 3.60
N PHE A 70 -16.86 6.91 4.26
CA PHE A 70 -15.58 6.56 3.66
C PHE A 70 -15.01 5.22 4.15
N GLY A 71 -15.81 4.37 4.81
CA GLY A 71 -15.42 3.00 5.18
C GLY A 71 -14.31 2.83 6.24
N LEU A 72 -13.70 3.93 6.71
CA LEU A 72 -12.84 3.95 7.89
C LEU A 72 -13.66 3.84 9.18
N SER A 73 -13.03 3.36 10.27
CA SER A 73 -13.65 3.33 11.60
C SER A 73 -13.42 4.64 12.35
N ARG A 74 -14.23 4.93 13.39
CA ARG A 74 -13.98 6.08 14.29
C ARG A 74 -12.57 6.03 14.90
N ALA A 75 -12.08 4.83 15.23
CA ALA A 75 -10.72 4.65 15.76
C ALA A 75 -9.63 5.01 14.73
N HIS A 76 -9.83 4.73 13.44
CA HIS A 76 -8.88 5.15 12.39
C HIS A 76 -8.89 6.68 12.22
N LEU A 77 -10.06 7.31 12.30
CA LEU A 77 -10.23 8.76 12.16
C LEU A 77 -9.70 9.53 13.38
N VAL A 78 -9.77 8.95 14.58
CA VAL A 78 -9.04 9.46 15.75
C VAL A 78 -7.54 9.31 15.53
N SER A 79 -7.06 8.13 15.14
CA SER A 79 -5.61 7.89 15.05
C SER A 79 -4.88 8.58 13.92
N ILE A 80 -5.52 8.99 12.82
CA ILE A 80 -4.85 9.88 11.85
C ILE A 80 -4.52 11.25 12.49
N CYS A 81 -5.39 11.75 13.36
CA CYS A 81 -5.15 12.97 14.14
C CYS A 81 -4.11 12.76 15.26
N GLU A 82 -4.15 11.63 15.97
CA GLU A 82 -3.10 11.28 16.95
C GLU A 82 -1.70 11.14 16.30
N ASN A 83 -1.65 10.66 15.05
CA ASN A 83 -0.42 10.54 14.29
C ASN A 83 0.10 11.90 13.78
N ALA A 84 -0.77 12.88 13.53
CA ALA A 84 -0.35 14.24 13.19
C ALA A 84 0.44 14.89 14.35
N ASN A 85 -0.09 14.81 15.57
CA ASN A 85 0.56 15.31 16.79
C ASN A 85 1.94 14.68 17.08
N THR A 86 2.23 13.50 16.53
CA THR A 86 3.53 12.82 16.67
C THR A 86 4.39 12.89 15.40
N PHE A 87 3.86 13.42 14.29
CA PHE A 87 4.43 13.28 12.95
C PHE A 87 5.86 13.80 12.82
N ARG A 88 6.21 14.91 13.50
CA ARG A 88 7.59 15.46 13.53
C ARG A 88 8.66 14.46 14.02
N ARG A 89 8.28 13.43 14.78
CA ARG A 89 9.18 12.32 15.18
C ARG A 89 9.31 11.24 14.11
N VAL A 90 8.25 11.04 13.35
CA VAL A 90 8.07 10.01 12.31
C VAL A 90 8.72 10.45 11.00
N GLU A 91 8.58 11.73 10.66
CA GLU A 91 8.98 12.30 9.38
C GLU A 91 10.47 12.05 9.03
N PRO A 92 11.45 12.15 9.96
CA PRO A 92 12.84 11.80 9.64
C PRO A 92 12.99 10.34 9.17
N ALA A 93 12.31 9.40 9.83
CA ALA A 93 12.34 7.99 9.42
C ALA A 93 11.65 7.77 8.06
N ILE A 94 10.62 8.56 7.74
CA ILE A 94 10.00 8.57 6.41
C ILE A 94 10.96 9.14 5.35
N ARG A 95 11.57 10.30 5.60
CA ARG A 95 12.51 10.99 4.69
C ARG A 95 13.74 10.13 4.37
N TYR A 96 14.25 9.38 5.35
CA TYR A 96 15.39 8.46 5.18
C TYR A 96 14.99 7.01 4.84
N CYS A 97 13.69 6.73 4.63
CA CYS A 97 13.16 5.40 4.31
C CYS A 97 13.50 4.29 5.33
N ASP A 98 13.60 4.65 6.61
CA ASP A 98 13.98 3.74 7.69
C ASP A 98 12.80 2.82 8.10
N ARG A 99 12.75 1.66 7.43
CA ARG A 99 11.78 0.58 7.67
C ARG A 99 11.77 0.11 9.13
N GLU A 100 12.91 0.13 9.82
CA GLU A 100 13.03 -0.41 11.19
C GLU A 100 12.71 0.64 12.26
N ARG A 101 13.12 1.91 12.12
CA ARG A 101 12.69 2.97 13.05
C ARG A 101 11.17 3.19 13.00
N MET A 102 10.55 3.09 11.82
CA MET A 102 9.09 3.06 11.69
C MET A 102 8.45 1.88 12.45
N ARG A 103 9.14 0.74 12.56
CA ARG A 103 8.69 -0.42 13.35
C ARG A 103 8.90 -0.22 14.84
N GLU A 104 9.94 0.47 15.28
CA GLU A 104 10.09 0.87 16.69
C GLU A 104 8.95 1.78 17.13
N PHE A 105 8.58 2.78 16.33
CA PHE A 105 7.44 3.66 16.61
C PHE A 105 6.13 2.86 16.78
N LYS A 106 5.92 1.84 15.94
CA LYS A 106 4.79 0.89 16.08
C LYS A 106 4.88 0.05 17.35
N LEU A 107 6.06 -0.47 17.70
CA LEU A 107 6.25 -1.30 18.90
C LEU A 107 6.09 -0.49 20.20
N LYS A 108 6.43 0.79 20.18
CA LYS A 108 6.18 1.74 21.28
C LYS A 108 4.72 2.22 21.34
N GLY A 109 3.91 1.97 20.32
CA GLY A 109 2.47 2.25 20.28
C GLY A 109 2.07 3.73 20.19
N VAL A 110 3.04 4.65 20.14
CA VAL A 110 2.81 6.10 20.26
C VAL A 110 2.77 6.83 18.93
N ASP A 111 3.73 6.61 18.02
CA ASP A 111 3.97 7.53 16.90
C ASP A 111 3.50 6.99 15.51
N VAL A 112 2.91 5.79 15.41
CA VAL A 112 2.28 5.27 14.15
C VAL A 112 1.04 4.40 14.42
N LYS A 113 0.05 4.98 15.11
CA LYS A 113 -1.20 4.30 15.49
C LYS A 113 -1.98 3.81 14.28
N HIS A 114 -2.61 2.63 14.42
CA HIS A 114 -3.33 1.91 13.37
C HIS A 114 -2.52 1.58 12.09
N LEU A 115 -1.18 1.57 12.14
CA LEU A 115 -0.31 1.03 11.09
C LEU A 115 0.35 -0.30 11.52
N GLY A 116 -0.06 -1.41 10.89
CA GLY A 116 0.65 -2.70 10.97
C GLY A 116 1.95 -2.69 10.15
N TYR A 117 2.64 -3.84 10.00
CA TYR A 117 3.85 -3.91 9.17
C TYR A 117 3.56 -3.57 7.69
N LYS A 118 2.49 -4.13 7.11
CA LYS A 118 1.92 -3.71 5.81
C LYS A 118 1.51 -2.24 5.77
N GLY A 119 1.25 -1.62 6.93
CA GLY A 119 0.91 -0.21 7.03
C GLY A 119 2.13 0.69 6.90
N ILE A 120 3.17 0.40 7.69
CA ILE A 120 4.49 1.05 7.61
C ILE A 120 5.03 1.03 6.20
N ASP A 121 5.05 -0.14 5.54
CA ASP A 121 5.57 -0.24 4.18
C ASP A 121 4.71 0.53 3.16
N MET A 122 3.38 0.59 3.33
CA MET A 122 2.53 1.39 2.44
C MET A 122 2.76 2.89 2.63
N THR A 123 2.88 3.36 3.87
CA THR A 123 3.29 4.74 4.20
C THR A 123 4.65 5.08 3.60
N LEU A 124 5.64 4.20 3.70
CA LEU A 124 6.97 4.43 3.12
C LEU A 124 6.94 4.43 1.59
N LEU A 125 6.22 3.49 0.95
CA LEU A 125 6.02 3.46 -0.50
C LEU A 125 5.41 4.78 -1.00
N ASP A 126 4.31 5.23 -0.39
CA ASP A 126 3.59 6.44 -0.80
C ASP A 126 4.35 7.73 -0.47
N CYS A 127 5.35 7.68 0.41
CA CYS A 127 6.31 8.76 0.64
C CYS A 127 7.55 8.71 -0.28
N GLY A 128 7.64 7.72 -1.18
CA GLY A 128 8.66 7.61 -2.23
C GLY A 128 9.68 6.49 -2.06
N CYS A 129 9.62 5.70 -1.00
CA CYS A 129 10.63 4.68 -0.71
C CYS A 129 10.53 3.46 -1.64
N GLU A 130 11.67 3.02 -2.19
CA GLU A 130 11.75 1.90 -3.13
C GLU A 130 11.69 0.53 -2.43
N LEU A 131 10.59 0.27 -1.73
CA LEU A 131 10.33 -1.01 -1.05
C LEU A 131 8.99 -1.65 -1.50
N PRO A 132 8.83 -2.98 -1.40
CA PRO A 132 7.60 -3.65 -1.79
C PRO A 132 6.66 -3.83 -0.60
N VAL A 133 5.37 -3.59 -0.82
CA VAL A 133 4.33 -3.79 0.21
C VAL A 133 3.70 -5.18 0.05
N VAL A 134 3.82 -6.05 1.05
CA VAL A 134 3.19 -7.37 0.99
C VAL A 134 1.70 -7.26 1.34
N ASP A 135 0.92 -6.89 0.34
CA ASP A 135 -0.54 -6.85 0.37
C ASP A 135 -1.17 -8.14 -0.23
N ILE A 136 -2.51 -8.24 -0.27
CA ILE A 136 -3.21 -9.42 -0.79
C ILE A 136 -3.03 -9.60 -2.31
N HIS A 137 -2.81 -8.52 -3.06
CA HIS A 137 -2.55 -8.57 -4.49
C HIS A 137 -1.13 -9.10 -4.77
N LEU A 138 -0.12 -8.60 -4.05
CA LEU A 138 1.25 -9.09 -4.15
C LEU A 138 1.39 -10.53 -3.67
N ALA A 139 0.74 -10.91 -2.57
CA ALA A 139 0.74 -12.29 -2.07
C ALA A 139 0.17 -13.28 -3.09
N ARG A 140 -0.85 -12.88 -3.87
CA ARG A 140 -1.41 -13.67 -4.98
C ARG A 140 -0.48 -13.77 -6.20
N TYR A 141 0.33 -12.76 -6.43
CA TYR A 141 1.37 -12.78 -7.46
C TYR A 141 2.50 -13.74 -7.04
N LEU A 142 3.06 -13.55 -5.84
CA LEU A 142 4.16 -14.35 -5.29
C LEU A 142 3.78 -15.83 -5.13
N PHE A 143 2.57 -16.16 -4.67
CA PHE A 143 2.10 -17.56 -4.59
C PHE A 143 2.17 -18.30 -5.94
N LYS A 144 1.93 -17.59 -7.05
CA LYS A 144 2.03 -18.19 -8.39
C LYS A 144 3.48 -18.30 -8.86
N LYS A 145 4.29 -17.26 -8.61
CA LYS A 145 5.64 -17.07 -9.16
C LYS A 145 6.78 -17.70 -8.35
N ARG A 146 6.68 -17.71 -7.02
CA ARG A 146 7.75 -18.06 -6.07
C ARG A 146 7.40 -19.35 -5.33
N PRO A 147 8.02 -20.51 -5.65
CA PRO A 147 7.76 -21.78 -4.96
C PRO A 147 7.98 -21.70 -3.45
N GLU A 148 8.95 -20.91 -3.00
CA GLU A 148 9.23 -20.64 -1.59
C GLU A 148 8.07 -19.90 -0.90
N PHE A 149 7.43 -18.92 -1.57
CA PHE A 149 6.23 -18.27 -1.04
C PHE A 149 5.05 -19.23 -0.98
N ARG A 150 4.88 -20.06 -2.02
CA ARG A 150 3.79 -21.07 -2.08
C ARG A 150 3.89 -22.08 -0.93
N LYS A 151 5.11 -22.56 -0.66
CA LYS A 151 5.41 -23.49 0.44
C LYS A 151 5.04 -22.95 1.83
N LEU A 152 4.95 -21.63 2.04
CA LEU A 152 4.45 -21.04 3.29
C LEU A 152 2.96 -21.35 3.54
N PHE A 153 2.19 -21.57 2.47
CA PHE A 153 0.73 -21.78 2.51
C PHE A 153 0.34 -23.24 2.30
N GLU A 154 1.10 -23.99 1.50
CA GLU A 154 0.91 -25.44 1.28
C GLU A 154 1.01 -26.23 2.60
N ARG A 155 1.85 -25.79 3.55
CA ARG A 155 1.92 -26.30 4.93
C ARG A 155 0.60 -26.24 5.72
N PHE A 156 -0.40 -25.50 5.23
CA PHE A 156 -1.75 -25.39 5.81
C PHE A 156 -2.82 -25.94 4.85
N GLY A 157 -2.44 -26.74 3.84
CA GLY A 157 -3.35 -27.27 2.82
C GLY A 157 -3.84 -26.25 1.78
N ILE A 158 -3.27 -25.04 1.76
CA ILE A 158 -3.80 -23.93 0.96
C ILE A 158 -3.16 -23.91 -0.43
N THR A 159 -3.81 -24.56 -1.40
CA THR A 159 -3.40 -24.60 -2.82
C THR A 159 -3.96 -23.45 -3.67
N ASN A 160 -4.99 -22.73 -3.19
CA ASN A 160 -5.69 -21.69 -3.95
C ASN A 160 -5.57 -20.30 -3.28
N PRO A 161 -4.87 -19.32 -3.89
CA PRO A 161 -4.66 -17.99 -3.31
C PRO A 161 -5.86 -17.03 -3.45
N TYR A 162 -6.98 -17.53 -4.01
CA TYR A 162 -8.27 -16.84 -4.04
C TYR A 162 -9.24 -17.36 -2.96
N SER A 163 -8.88 -18.42 -2.23
CA SER A 163 -9.71 -19.02 -1.17
C SER A 163 -9.92 -18.09 0.05
N LYS A 164 -10.99 -18.36 0.82
CA LYS A 164 -11.24 -17.69 2.12
C LYS A 164 -10.10 -17.96 3.10
N GLU A 165 -9.59 -19.19 3.16
CA GLU A 165 -8.55 -19.58 4.11
C GLU A 165 -7.18 -18.96 3.77
N PHE A 166 -6.81 -18.83 2.49
CA PHE A 166 -5.63 -18.04 2.11
C PHE A 166 -5.69 -16.61 2.67
N ARG A 167 -6.83 -15.94 2.51
CA ARG A 167 -7.05 -14.58 3.06
C ARG A 167 -6.98 -14.54 4.59
N ARG A 168 -7.45 -15.59 5.28
CA ARG A 168 -7.39 -15.71 6.75
C ARG A 168 -5.95 -15.92 7.22
N ARG A 169 -5.25 -16.92 6.67
CA ARG A 169 -3.86 -17.25 7.04
C ARG A 169 -2.90 -16.11 6.71
N PHE A 170 -3.07 -15.46 5.55
CA PHE A 170 -2.27 -14.30 5.16
C PHE A 170 -2.40 -13.13 6.15
N ARG A 171 -3.60 -12.82 6.65
CA ARG A 171 -3.79 -11.79 7.70
C ARG A 171 -3.05 -12.12 9.00
N ILE A 172 -3.00 -13.39 9.39
CA ILE A 172 -2.25 -13.86 10.56
C ILE A 172 -0.73 -13.68 10.32
N MET A 173 -0.26 -13.96 9.10
CA MET A 173 1.15 -13.73 8.73
C MET A 173 1.50 -12.24 8.69
N GLN A 174 0.58 -11.35 8.29
CA GLN A 174 0.79 -9.89 8.26
C GLN A 174 0.92 -9.21 9.63
N VAL A 175 0.49 -9.84 10.72
CA VAL A 175 0.65 -9.31 12.10
C VAL A 175 1.89 -9.84 12.83
N SER A 176 2.51 -10.91 12.32
CA SER A 176 3.77 -11.48 12.84
C SER A 176 4.97 -10.81 12.16
N ARG A 177 5.90 -10.22 12.93
CA ARG A 177 7.12 -9.59 12.38
C ARG A 177 7.89 -10.59 11.52
N ARG A 178 8.24 -11.75 12.09
CA ARG A 178 9.00 -12.82 11.40
C ARG A 178 8.32 -13.31 10.12
N SER A 179 7.02 -13.60 10.17
CA SER A 179 6.28 -14.13 9.01
C SER A 179 6.07 -13.07 7.93
N TYR A 180 5.89 -11.81 8.34
CA TYR A 180 5.82 -10.69 7.40
C TYR A 180 7.19 -10.40 6.78
N ASP A 181 8.29 -10.44 7.54
CA ASP A 181 9.65 -10.22 7.04
C ASP A 181 10.13 -11.33 6.09
N GLU A 182 9.74 -12.59 6.32
CA GLU A 182 9.96 -13.68 5.38
C GLU A 182 9.28 -13.40 4.02
N MET A 183 8.03 -12.94 4.03
CA MET A 183 7.35 -12.49 2.82
C MET A 183 7.95 -11.19 2.22
N TRP A 184 8.39 -10.26 3.07
CA TRP A 184 9.00 -8.97 2.69
C TRP A 184 10.30 -9.17 1.93
N ARG A 185 11.09 -10.19 2.32
CA ARG A 185 12.31 -10.60 1.62
C ARG A 185 12.00 -11.28 0.30
N ILE A 186 11.08 -12.25 0.25
CA ILE A 186 10.72 -12.92 -1.02
C ILE A 186 10.18 -11.92 -2.07
N ALA A 187 9.53 -10.84 -1.62
CA ALA A 187 9.13 -9.73 -2.48
C ALA A 187 10.32 -8.92 -3.04
N MET A 188 11.38 -8.70 -2.25
CA MET A 188 12.62 -8.08 -2.72
C MET A 188 13.35 -8.99 -3.73
N ASP A 189 13.43 -10.29 -3.42
CA ASP A 189 14.10 -11.31 -4.25
C ASP A 189 13.43 -11.48 -5.64
N GLU A 190 12.15 -11.14 -5.77
CA GLU A 190 11.41 -11.10 -7.05
C GLU A 190 11.53 -9.76 -7.78
N ALA A 191 11.58 -8.63 -7.05
CA ALA A 191 11.86 -7.32 -7.65
C ALA A 191 13.27 -7.28 -8.28
N ALA A 192 14.25 -7.85 -7.58
CA ALA A 192 15.63 -8.00 -8.06
C ALA A 192 15.69 -8.91 -9.30
N ALA A 193 15.00 -10.06 -9.29
CA ALA A 193 14.94 -10.97 -10.43
C ALA A 193 14.25 -10.35 -11.67
N GLU A 194 13.25 -9.49 -11.48
CA GLU A 194 12.65 -8.70 -12.57
C GLU A 194 13.54 -7.51 -13.03
N GLY A 195 14.66 -7.22 -12.35
CA GLY A 195 15.55 -6.11 -12.67
C GLY A 195 14.89 -4.74 -12.46
N MET A 196 14.23 -4.55 -11.32
CA MET A 196 13.46 -3.34 -11.00
C MET A 196 13.67 -2.86 -9.55
N PRO A 197 13.68 -1.53 -9.31
CA PRO A 197 13.52 -0.97 -7.97
C PRO A 197 12.22 -1.49 -7.31
N PRO A 198 12.25 -1.96 -6.04
CA PRO A 198 11.14 -2.70 -5.47
C PRO A 198 9.81 -1.94 -5.33
N GLY A 199 9.84 -0.62 -5.14
CA GLY A 199 8.63 0.21 -5.14
C GLY A 199 8.01 0.29 -6.52
N GLN A 200 8.83 0.59 -7.54
CA GLN A 200 8.41 0.60 -8.95
C GLN A 200 7.87 -0.77 -9.39
N TRP A 201 8.49 -1.86 -8.94
CA TRP A 201 8.02 -3.23 -9.22
C TRP A 201 6.69 -3.52 -8.53
N HIS A 202 6.54 -3.20 -7.24
CA HIS A 202 5.31 -3.42 -6.48
C HIS A 202 4.13 -2.70 -7.13
N VAL A 203 4.26 -1.41 -7.44
CA VAL A 203 3.20 -0.63 -8.09
C VAL A 203 2.88 -1.16 -9.49
N ALA A 204 3.89 -1.57 -10.26
CA ALA A 204 3.67 -2.21 -11.56
C ALA A 204 2.88 -3.53 -11.42
N ALA A 205 3.20 -4.37 -10.43
CA ALA A 205 2.50 -5.63 -10.15
C ALA A 205 1.06 -5.42 -9.65
N TRP A 206 0.85 -4.45 -8.76
CA TRP A 206 -0.46 -4.07 -8.23
C TRP A 206 -1.39 -3.53 -9.33
N MET A 207 -0.92 -2.58 -10.14
CA MET A 207 -1.67 -2.05 -11.29
C MET A 207 -2.00 -3.13 -12.32
N LYS A 208 -1.05 -4.05 -12.57
CA LYS A 208 -1.22 -5.22 -13.44
C LYS A 208 -2.35 -6.13 -12.91
N GLU A 209 -2.35 -6.52 -11.63
CA GLU A 209 -3.42 -7.36 -11.05
C GLU A 209 -4.78 -6.65 -11.06
N ARG A 210 -4.85 -5.39 -10.59
CA ARG A 210 -6.10 -4.59 -10.58
C ARG A 210 -6.70 -4.51 -11.99
N PHE A 211 -5.88 -4.28 -13.01
CA PHE A 211 -6.33 -4.22 -14.39
C PHE A 211 -6.88 -5.58 -14.89
N TYR A 212 -6.15 -6.68 -14.70
CA TYR A 212 -6.62 -8.01 -15.10
C TYR A 212 -7.88 -8.45 -14.34
N ARG A 213 -8.06 -8.01 -13.08
CA ARG A 213 -9.26 -8.26 -12.27
C ARG A 213 -10.50 -7.52 -12.80
N VAL A 214 -10.34 -6.28 -13.28
CA VAL A 214 -11.44 -5.48 -13.85
C VAL A 214 -11.74 -5.90 -15.30
N PHE A 215 -10.73 -6.31 -16.08
CA PHE A 215 -10.86 -6.61 -17.51
C PHE A 215 -10.42 -8.04 -17.91
N PRO A 216 -10.91 -9.12 -17.24
CA PRO A 216 -10.40 -10.47 -17.42
C PRO A 216 -10.56 -10.98 -18.87
N LYS A 217 -11.71 -10.72 -19.49
CA LYS A 217 -12.09 -11.24 -20.83
C LYS A 217 -11.47 -10.48 -22.03
N LEU A 218 -10.69 -9.42 -21.83
CA LEU A 218 -10.05 -8.71 -22.96
C LEU A 218 -8.92 -9.55 -23.59
N LYS A 219 -8.79 -9.54 -24.93
CA LYS A 219 -7.61 -10.04 -25.66
C LYS A 219 -6.46 -9.01 -25.62
N ASP A 220 -5.20 -9.45 -25.66
CA ASP A 220 -4.05 -8.61 -25.27
C ASP A 220 -3.84 -7.30 -26.06
N TYR A 221 -4.15 -7.28 -27.37
CA TYR A 221 -4.09 -6.03 -28.14
C TYR A 221 -5.12 -4.99 -27.65
N ARG A 222 -6.32 -5.45 -27.24
CA ARG A 222 -7.34 -4.59 -26.61
C ARG A 222 -6.92 -4.20 -25.19
N ARG A 223 -6.28 -5.11 -24.44
CA ARG A 223 -5.74 -4.82 -23.09
C ARG A 223 -4.78 -3.63 -23.12
N TYR A 224 -3.88 -3.52 -24.09
CA TYR A 224 -2.98 -2.36 -24.21
C TYR A 224 -3.76 -1.03 -24.36
N ARG A 225 -4.72 -0.96 -25.31
CA ARG A 225 -5.50 0.26 -25.57
C ARG A 225 -6.35 0.67 -24.35
N VAL A 226 -6.97 -0.30 -23.68
CA VAL A 226 -7.80 -0.06 -22.48
C VAL A 226 -6.94 0.28 -21.26
N ALA A 227 -5.80 -0.37 -21.05
CA ALA A 227 -4.86 -0.02 -19.97
C ALA A 227 -4.36 1.42 -20.11
N ARG A 228 -4.01 1.84 -21.34
CA ARG A 228 -3.59 3.23 -21.62
C ARG A 228 -4.67 4.25 -21.25
N ILE A 229 -5.94 3.94 -21.52
CA ILE A 229 -7.08 4.81 -21.16
C ILE A 229 -7.35 4.78 -19.66
N TYR A 230 -7.50 3.59 -19.06
CA TYR A 230 -7.76 3.38 -17.64
C TYR A 230 -6.75 4.13 -16.76
N VAL A 231 -5.45 3.94 -17.05
CA VAL A 231 -4.40 4.57 -16.24
C VAL A 231 -4.22 6.05 -16.57
N SER A 232 -4.50 6.50 -17.81
CA SER A 232 -4.55 7.95 -18.09
C SER A 232 -5.60 8.68 -17.24
N ARG A 233 -6.70 8.01 -16.83
CA ARG A 233 -7.69 8.59 -15.91
C ARG A 233 -7.23 8.62 -14.45
N LEU A 234 -6.31 7.74 -14.03
CA LEU A 234 -5.73 7.75 -12.68
C LEU A 234 -4.75 8.92 -12.48
N PHE A 235 -4.02 9.35 -13.52
CA PHE A 235 -2.95 10.35 -13.43
C PHE A 235 -3.20 11.65 -14.25
N LYS A 236 -4.43 11.94 -14.70
CA LYS A 236 -4.80 13.22 -15.39
C LYS A 236 -5.53 14.23 -14.51
N LYS A 237 -5.57 14.03 -13.19
CA LYS A 237 -6.17 14.94 -12.20
C LYS A 237 -5.32 15.01 -10.92
N SER A 238 -4.01 15.12 -11.13
CA SER A 238 -2.94 15.14 -10.13
C SER A 238 -1.86 16.08 -10.63
#